data_AF-A0A1A7BKP4-F1
#
_entry.id   AF-A0A1A7BKP4-F1
#
_cell.length_a   1.000
_cell.length_b   1.000
_cell.length_c   1.000
_cell.angle_alpha   90.00
_cell.angle_beta   90.00
_cell.angle_gamma   90.00
#
_symmetry.space_group_name_H-M   'P 1'
#
loop_
_entity.id
_entity.type
_entity.pdbx_description
1 polymer ?
#
loop_
_entity_poly.entity_id
_entity_poly.type
_entity_poly.pdbx_seq_one_letter_code
_entity_poly.pdbx_strand_id
1 'polypeptide(L)'
;MLTLAIAMVAGADRLYGHSTIAFAAAIMLLVIANAPMLRFNCPQCGKNVFFRGIFVVPWPNRICTRCGHDCDTPLFPKTLMDEGSAQG
;
A
#
# COMPACT_ATOMS: atom_id res chain seq x y z
N MET A 1 -20.38 1.40 -8.62
CA MET A 1 -18.98 1.82 -8.87
C MET A 1 -18.19 0.76 -9.64
N LEU A 2 -18.16 -0.51 -9.20
CA LEU A 2 -17.49 -1.59 -9.93
C LEU A 2 -18.06 -1.84 -11.35
N THR A 3 -19.38 -1.81 -11.49
CA THR A 3 -20.08 -2.01 -12.77
C THR A 3 -19.72 -0.96 -13.82
N LEU A 4 -19.53 0.30 -13.40
CA LEU A 4 -19.12 1.40 -14.28
C LEU A 4 -17.67 1.18 -14.79
N ALA A 5 -16.77 0.74 -13.90
CA ALA A 5 -15.39 0.44 -14.25
C ALA A 5 -15.29 -0.72 -15.25
N ILE A 6 -16.07 -1.79 -15.03
CA ILE A 6 -16.13 -2.95 -15.94
C ILE A 6 -16.69 -2.51 -17.31
N ALA A 7 -17.77 -1.73 -17.33
CA ALA A 7 -18.38 -1.24 -18.57
C ALA A 7 -17.43 -0.33 -19.37
N MET A 8 -16.68 0.54 -18.69
CA MET A 8 -15.69 1.40 -19.33
C MET A 8 -14.57 0.59 -19.99
N VAL A 9 -14.01 -0.40 -19.28
CA VAL A 9 -12.96 -1.28 -19.82
C VAL A 9 -13.47 -2.09 -21.00
N ALA A 10 -14.64 -2.72 -20.88
CA ALA A 10 -15.23 -3.52 -21.95
C ALA A 10 -15.56 -2.67 -23.20
N GLY A 11 -16.02 -1.43 -23.00
CA GLY A 11 -16.28 -0.48 -24.08
C GLY A 11 -15.00 -0.06 -24.80
N ALA A 12 -13.93 0.25 -24.04
CA ALA A 12 -12.64 0.61 -24.61
C ALA A 12 -12.01 -0.54 -25.40
N ASP A 13 -12.10 -1.77 -24.90
CA ASP A 13 -11.56 -2.97 -25.55
C ASP A 13 -12.29 -3.28 -26.88
N ARG A 14 -13.62 -3.10 -26.90
CA ARG A 14 -14.47 -3.30 -28.09
C ARG A 14 -14.33 -2.22 -29.15
N LEU A 15 -14.18 -0.95 -28.74
CA LEU A 15 -14.16 0.18 -29.67
C LEU A 15 -12.79 0.44 -30.30
N TYR A 16 -11.71 0.05 -29.62
CA TYR A 16 -10.36 0.45 -30.01
C TYR A 16 -9.42 -0.70 -30.39
N GLY A 17 -9.91 -1.95 -30.55
CA GLY A 17 -9.20 -3.09 -31.17
C GLY A 17 -7.70 -3.18 -30.90
N HIS A 18 -7.28 -3.95 -29.89
CA HIS A 18 -5.87 -4.11 -29.47
C HIS A 18 -5.10 -2.79 -29.22
N SER A 19 -5.78 -1.74 -28.74
CA SER A 19 -5.13 -0.47 -28.43
C SER A 19 -4.30 -0.55 -27.15
N THR A 20 -2.98 -0.63 -27.32
CA THR A 20 -1.97 -0.46 -26.28
C THR A 20 -2.20 0.79 -25.42
N ILE A 21 -2.79 1.86 -25.99
CA ILE A 21 -3.12 3.09 -25.26
C ILE A 21 -4.25 2.86 -24.26
N ALA A 22 -5.32 2.16 -24.63
CA ALA A 22 -6.42 1.84 -23.71
C ALA A 22 -5.94 0.93 -22.57
N PHE A 23 -5.08 -0.05 -22.90
CA PHE A 23 -4.45 -0.92 -21.92
C PHE A 23 -3.50 -0.15 -20.98
N ALA A 24 -2.67 0.75 -21.51
CA ALA A 24 -1.79 1.60 -20.72
C ALA A 24 -2.59 2.53 -19.80
N ALA A 25 -3.68 3.12 -20.30
CA ALA A 25 -4.58 3.94 -19.50
C ALA A 25 -5.23 3.13 -18.37
N ALA A 26 -5.69 1.91 -18.64
CA ALA A 26 -6.26 1.02 -17.64
C ALA A 26 -5.25 0.63 -16.54
N ILE A 27 -4.01 0.29 -16.91
CA ILE A 27 -2.93 0.01 -15.93
C ILE A 27 -2.64 1.26 -15.09
N MET A 28 -2.48 2.42 -15.71
CA MET A 28 -2.20 3.67 -15.00
C MET A 28 -3.33 4.00 -14.01
N LEU A 29 -4.58 3.85 -14.43
CA LEU A 29 -5.75 4.10 -13.59
C LEU A 29 -5.84 3.10 -12.44
N LEU A 30 -5.53 1.83 -12.68
CA LEU A 30 -5.43 0.80 -11.65
C LEU A 30 -4.33 1.13 -10.63
N VAL A 31 -3.14 1.54 -11.08
CA VAL A 31 -2.04 1.95 -10.20
C VAL A 31 -2.44 3.16 -9.35
N ILE A 32 -3.04 4.18 -9.96
CA ILE A 32 -3.50 5.38 -9.24
C ILE A 32 -4.58 5.04 -8.21
N ALA A 33 -5.57 4.23 -8.59
CA ALA A 33 -6.65 3.82 -7.70
C ALA A 33 -6.15 3.02 -6.48
N ASN A 34 -5.05 2.27 -6.64
CA ASN A 34 -4.45 1.46 -5.58
C ASN A 34 -3.27 2.15 -4.87
N ALA A 35 -2.79 3.30 -5.36
CA ALA A 35 -1.68 4.04 -4.77
C ALA A 35 -1.85 4.39 -3.27
N PRO A 36 -3.07 4.72 -2.76
CA PRO A 36 -3.26 4.95 -1.33
C PRO A 36 -2.89 3.75 -0.45
N MET A 37 -2.99 2.51 -0.95
CA MET A 37 -2.60 1.32 -0.20
C MET A 37 -1.08 1.28 0.08
N LEU A 38 -0.26 1.93 -0.77
CA LEU A 38 1.18 2.05 -0.53
C LEU A 38 1.53 2.96 0.65
N ARG A 39 0.58 3.77 1.15
CA ARG A 39 0.82 4.69 2.27
C ARG A 39 0.65 4.06 3.65
N PHE A 40 0.12 2.84 3.74
CA PHE A 40 0.11 2.09 5.00
C PHE A 40 1.52 1.58 5.31
N ASN A 41 2.34 2.48 5.82
CA ASN A 41 3.70 2.23 6.24
C ASN A 41 3.77 2.21 7.76
N CYS A 42 4.60 1.31 8.29
CA CYS A 42 4.95 1.30 9.69
C CYS A 42 5.51 2.68 10.04
N PRO A 43 4.93 3.39 11.01
CA PRO A 43 5.29 4.78 11.22
C PRO A 43 6.64 4.92 11.95
N GLN A 44 7.18 3.81 12.50
CA GLN A 44 8.49 3.77 13.16
C GLN A 44 9.65 3.51 12.18
N CYS A 45 9.47 2.67 11.16
CA CYS A 45 10.56 2.27 10.26
C CYS A 45 10.28 2.48 8.76
N GLY A 46 9.10 2.98 8.40
CA GLY A 46 8.68 3.30 7.03
C GLY A 46 8.36 2.10 6.13
N LYS A 47 8.47 0.85 6.61
CA LYS A 47 8.15 -0.34 5.81
C LYS A 47 6.64 -0.49 5.62
N ASN A 48 6.19 -0.77 4.40
CA ASN A 48 4.79 -1.04 4.11
C ASN A 48 4.27 -2.31 4.83
N VAL A 49 3.12 -2.22 5.50
CA VAL A 49 2.58 -3.30 6.35
C VAL A 49 1.88 -4.43 5.59
N PHE A 50 1.63 -4.25 4.28
CA PHE A 50 1.07 -5.30 3.43
C PHE A 50 2.14 -6.30 2.93
N PHE A 51 3.41 -5.89 2.92
CA PHE A 51 4.52 -6.69 2.37
C PHE A 51 5.07 -7.69 3.40
N ARG A 52 5.01 -8.97 3.04
CA ARG A 52 5.60 -10.09 3.77
C ARG A 52 6.64 -10.78 2.88
N GLY A 53 7.87 -10.26 2.90
CA GLY A 53 8.92 -10.70 1.98
C GLY A 53 8.60 -10.28 0.55
N ILE A 54 8.63 -11.22 -0.39
CA ILE A 54 8.28 -10.98 -1.81
C ILE A 54 6.77 -10.96 -2.06
N PHE A 55 5.96 -11.40 -1.09
CA PHE A 55 4.51 -11.49 -1.23
C PHE A 55 3.80 -10.23 -0.69
N VAL A 56 2.81 -9.76 -1.45
CA VAL A 56 1.85 -8.75 -1.00
C VAL A 56 0.58 -9.47 -0.59
N VAL A 57 0.20 -9.33 0.69
CA VAL A 57 -1.03 -9.94 1.21
C VAL A 57 -2.03 -8.82 1.46
N PRO A 58 -3.29 -8.95 1.00
CA PRO A 58 -4.27 -7.86 0.96
C PRO A 58 -4.80 -7.39 2.32
N TRP A 59 -4.33 -7.98 3.42
CA TRP A 59 -4.68 -7.57 4.79
C TRP A 59 -3.47 -6.94 5.48
N PRO A 60 -3.55 -5.73 6.05
CA PRO A 60 -2.41 -5.10 6.72
C PRO A 60 -1.97 -5.94 7.94
N ASN A 61 -0.67 -6.01 8.20
CA ASN A 61 -0.17 -6.68 9.40
C ASN A 61 -0.13 -5.70 10.58
N ARG A 62 -0.75 -6.06 11.71
CA ARG A 62 -0.70 -5.26 12.94
C ARG A 62 0.73 -5.05 13.42
N ILE A 63 1.53 -6.11 13.44
CA ILE A 63 2.93 -6.05 13.87
C ILE A 63 3.86 -5.88 12.66
N CYS A 64 4.74 -4.89 12.69
CA CYS A 64 5.70 -4.69 11.61
C CYS A 64 6.70 -5.85 11.54
N THR A 65 6.80 -6.49 10.37
CA THR A 65 7.73 -7.62 10.13
C THR A 65 9.20 -7.23 10.04
N ARG A 66 9.55 -5.93 10.13
CA ARG A 66 10.94 -5.43 10.14
C ARG A 66 11.39 -5.03 11.54
N CYS A 67 10.64 -4.16 12.21
CA CYS A 67 11.04 -3.62 13.52
C CYS A 67 10.21 -4.16 14.71
N GLY A 68 9.18 -4.98 14.46
CA GLY A 68 8.31 -5.51 15.51
C GLY A 68 7.34 -4.50 16.13
N HIS A 69 7.27 -3.27 15.61
CA HIS A 69 6.37 -2.24 16.13
C HIS A 69 4.89 -2.58 15.87
N ASP A 70 4.05 -2.33 16.88
CA ASP A 70 2.60 -2.42 16.76
C ASP A 70 2.05 -1.19 16.02
N CYS A 71 1.67 -1.39 14.76
CA CYS A 71 1.21 -0.34 13.87
C CYS A 71 -0.23 0.13 14.15
N ASP A 72 -0.95 -0.52 15.07
CA ASP A 72 -2.22 -0.01 15.60
C ASP A 72 -2.00 0.97 16.77
N THR A 73 -0.81 0.98 17.38
CA THR A 73 -0.52 1.84 18.52
C THR A 73 -0.08 3.22 18.03
N PRO A 74 -0.63 4.33 18.56
CA PRO A 74 -0.14 5.66 18.24
C PRO A 74 1.33 5.80 18.62
N LEU A 75 2.11 6.46 17.75
CA LEU A 75 3.55 6.63 17.97
C LEU A 75 3.81 7.50 19.19
N PHE A 76 4.31 6.86 20.26
CA PHE A 76 5.14 7.58 21.22
C PHE A 76 6.55 7.69 20.65
N PRO A 77 7.16 8.89 20.61
CA PRO A 77 8.53 9.07 20.12
C PRO A 77 9.49 8.21 20.92
N LYS A 78 10.14 7.23 20.28
CA LYS A 78 11.14 6.36 20.93
C LYS A 78 12.37 7.14 21.43
N THR A 79 12.60 8.35 20.90
CA THR A 79 13.66 9.25 21.38
C THR A 79 13.56 9.53 22.88
N LEU A 80 12.37 9.50 23.48
CA LEU A 80 12.19 9.67 24.93
C LEU A 80 12.52 8.41 25.76
N MET A 81 12.60 7.23 25.14
CA MET A 81 12.89 5.96 25.82
C MET A 81 14.36 5.57 25.72
N ASP A 82 15.06 5.97 24.65
CA ASP A 82 16.48 5.67 24.48
C ASP A 82 17.38 6.58 25.35
N GLU A 83 16.95 7.81 25.70
CA GLU A 83 17.66 8.69 26.66
C GLU A 83 17.63 8.16 28.11
N GLY A 84 16.65 7.32 28.47
CA GLY A 84 16.53 6.74 29.81
C GLY A 84 17.41 5.52 30.06
N SER A 85 17.99 4.90 29.02
CA SER A 85 18.78 3.67 29.15
C SER A 85 20.29 3.90 29.21
N ALA A 86 20.77 5.14 29.08
CA ALA A 86 22.19 5.50 29.13
C ALA A 86 22.66 6.05 30.49
N GLN A 87 21.82 6.00 31.54
CA GLN A 87 22.15 6.46 32.90
C GLN A 87 22.15 5.33 33.95
N GLY A 88 22.44 4.08 33.54
CA GLY A 88 22.58 2.92 34.43
C GLY A 88 23.96 2.30 34.34
#